data_AF-A0AAJ2NSG7-F1
#
_entry.id   AF-A0AAJ2NSG7-F1
#
_cell.length_a   1.000
_cell.length_b   1.000
_cell.length_c   1.000
_cell.angle_alpha   90.00
_cell.angle_beta   90.00
_cell.angle_gamma   90.00
#
_symmetry.space_group_name_H-M   'P 1'
#
loop_
_entity.id
_entity.type
_entity.pdbx_description
1 polymer ?
#
loop_
_entity_poly.entity_id
_entity_poly.type
_entity_poly.pdbx_seq_one_letter_code
_entity_poly.pdbx_strand_id
1 'polypeptide(L)'
;LKVRDLSDRIKATIKPEFVYVTVQEKVSKEFKVEAEFNRNQIAAGYVAGQPIVEPSKVKITGARSLIDRITYVKAAIEEKGELKDTISRTTGVQVLDKHLNKLDVT
;
A
#
# COMPACT_ATOMS: atom_id res chain seq x y z
N LEU A 1 -0.62 -25.36 17.92
CA LEU A 1 -0.05 -24.12 18.49
C LEU A 1 0.67 -24.48 19.80
N LYS A 2 1.83 -23.89 20.11
CA LYS A 2 2.57 -24.17 21.36
C LYS A 2 2.91 -22.86 22.05
N VAL A 3 2.51 -22.71 23.31
CA VAL A 3 2.95 -21.57 24.15
C VAL A 3 4.40 -21.81 24.55
N ARG A 4 5.25 -20.80 24.36
CA ARG A 4 6.65 -20.79 24.82
C ARG A 4 6.82 -19.64 25.82
N ASP A 5 7.85 -19.74 26.67
CA ASP A 5 8.24 -18.70 27.64
C ASP A 5 7.20 -18.41 28.73
N LEU A 6 6.42 -19.42 29.13
CA LEU A 6 5.49 -19.32 30.25
C LEU A 6 6.16 -19.81 31.54
N SER A 7 6.05 -19.03 32.62
CA SER A 7 6.51 -19.46 33.94
C SER A 7 5.79 -20.74 34.40
N ASP A 8 6.51 -21.63 35.08
CA ASP A 8 6.01 -22.92 35.59
C ASP A 8 4.80 -22.79 36.54
N ARG A 9 4.54 -21.58 37.05
CA ARG A 9 3.39 -21.29 37.94
C ARG A 9 2.11 -20.92 37.18
N ILE A 10 2.13 -20.83 35.85
CA ILE A 10 1.02 -20.33 35.04
C ILE A 10 0.53 -21.44 34.10
N LYS A 11 -0.79 -21.63 34.01
CA LYS A 11 -1.43 -22.49 33.02
C LYS A 11 -2.06 -21.63 31.93
N ALA A 12 -1.59 -21.77 30.68
CA ALA A 12 -2.16 -21.08 29.53
C ALA A 12 -2.97 -22.04 28.65
N THR A 13 -4.09 -21.56 28.12
CA THR A 13 -4.91 -22.28 27.14
C THR A 13 -4.95 -21.44 25.86
N ILE A 14 -4.63 -22.06 24.72
CA ILE A 14 -4.66 -21.38 23.43
C ILE A 14 -6.07 -21.50 22.86
N LYS A 15 -6.71 -20.36 22.58
CA LYS A 15 -7.98 -20.28 21.85
C LYS A 15 -7.85 -19.28 20.72
N PRO A 16 -8.14 -19.67 19.46
CA PRO A 16 -8.59 -20.98 18.99
C PRO A 16 -7.46 -22.04 18.95
N GLU A 17 -7.82 -23.33 18.98
CA GLU A 17 -6.84 -24.44 18.87
C GLU A 17 -6.20 -24.54 17.48
N PHE A 18 -6.89 -24.03 16.45
CA PHE A 18 -6.49 -24.09 15.05
C PHE A 18 -6.59 -22.72 14.39
N VAL A 19 -5.70 -22.46 13.43
CA VAL A 19 -5.73 -21.30 12.56
C VAL A 19 -5.71 -21.80 11.12
N TYR A 20 -6.64 -21.30 10.30
CA TYR A 20 -6.64 -21.56 8.87
C TYR A 20 -5.67 -20.60 8.19
N VAL A 21 -4.73 -21.15 7.44
CA VAL A 21 -3.78 -20.39 6.64
C VAL A 21 -3.94 -20.77 5.18
N THR A 22 -3.88 -19.78 4.29
CA THR A 22 -3.89 -20.00 2.85
C THR A 22 -2.47 -19.82 2.34
N VAL A 23 -1.90 -20.88 1.75
CA VAL A 23 -0.57 -20.85 1.15
C VAL A 23 -0.72 -20.63 -0.36
N GLN A 24 0.04 -19.69 -0.90
CA GLN A 24 0.04 -19.37 -2.33
C GLN A 24 1.47 -19.10 -2.79
N GLU A 25 1.71 -19.22 -4.10
CA GLU A 25 2.98 -18.84 -4.71
C GLU A 25 3.28 -17.36 -4.44
N LYS A 26 4.48 -17.10 -3.95
CA LYS A 26 5.02 -15.74 -3.78
C LYS A 26 5.67 -15.32 -5.09
N VAL A 27 5.13 -14.27 -5.72
CA VAL A 27 5.66 -13.73 -6.97
C VAL A 27 5.97 -12.24 -6.81
N SER A 28 6.92 -11.76 -7.61
CA SER A 28 7.26 -10.34 -7.68
C SER A 28 7.08 -9.80 -9.10
N LYS A 29 6.47 -8.62 -9.25
CA LYS A 29 6.34 -7.93 -10.54
C LYS A 29 6.65 -6.45 -10.38
N GLU A 30 7.11 -5.82 -11.46
CA GLU A 30 7.33 -4.37 -11.50
C GLU A 30 6.07 -3.65 -11.95
N PHE A 31 5.74 -2.56 -11.26
CA PHE A 31 4.61 -1.71 -11.58
C PHE A 31 5.06 -0.25 -11.65
N LYS A 32 4.45 0.50 -12.56
CA LYS A 32 4.65 1.95 -12.65
C LYS A 32 3.89 2.62 -11.51
N VAL A 33 4.51 3.61 -10.87
CA VAL A 33 3.87 4.41 -9.82
C VAL A 33 3.31 5.67 -10.43
N GLU A 34 2.04 5.94 -10.16
CA GLU A 34 1.35 7.16 -10.58
C GLU A 34 1.13 8.06 -9.37
N ALA A 35 1.40 9.36 -9.49
CA ALA A 35 1.06 10.31 -8.43
C ALA A 35 -0.43 10.65 -8.48
N GLU A 36 -1.07 10.63 -7.32
CA GLU A 36 -2.45 11.07 -7.14
C GLU A 36 -2.47 12.27 -6.20
N PHE A 37 -3.09 13.36 -6.66
CA PHE A 37 -3.27 14.57 -5.88
C PHE A 37 -4.66 15.14 -6.15
N ASN A 38 -5.20 15.85 -5.16
CA ASN A 38 -6.53 16.42 -5.27
C ASN A 38 -6.50 17.71 -6.10
N ARG A 39 -7.06 17.65 -7.32
CA ARG A 39 -7.16 18.82 -8.21
C ARG A 39 -8.01 19.95 -7.65
N ASN A 40 -8.93 19.65 -6.73
CA ASN A 40 -9.76 20.67 -6.08
C ASN A 40 -8.95 21.52 -5.09
N GLN A 41 -7.73 21.12 -4.75
CA GLN A 41 -6.84 21.91 -3.91
C GLN A 41 -6.02 22.92 -4.71
N ILE A 42 -6.05 22.90 -6.05
CA ILE A 42 -5.32 23.87 -6.86
C ILE A 42 -5.97 25.24 -6.70
N ALA A 43 -5.21 26.23 -6.25
CA ALA A 43 -5.71 27.59 -6.08
C ALA A 43 -6.15 28.19 -7.42
N ALA A 44 -7.16 29.07 -7.39
CA ALA A 44 -7.59 29.78 -8.59
C ALA A 44 -6.42 30.58 -9.20
N GLY A 45 -6.25 30.45 -10.52
CA GLY A 45 -5.13 31.07 -11.26
C GLY A 45 -3.88 30.20 -11.36
N TYR A 46 -3.86 29.02 -10.74
CA TYR A 46 -2.76 28.04 -10.84
C TYR A 46 -3.16 26.84 -11.70
N VAL A 47 -2.16 26.20 -12.32
CA VAL A 47 -2.33 24.98 -13.11
C VAL A 47 -1.36 23.93 -12.61
N ALA A 48 -1.84 22.70 -12.41
CA ALA A 48 -0.96 21.58 -12.07
C ALA A 48 -0.14 21.16 -13.31
N GLY A 49 1.18 21.11 -13.14
CA GLY A 49 2.09 20.49 -14.11
C GLY A 49 2.00 18.97 -14.11
N GLN A 50 2.81 18.32 -14.96
CA GLN A 50 2.98 16.87 -14.90
C GLN A 50 3.74 16.49 -13.63
N PRO A 51 3.20 15.57 -12.79
CA PRO A 51 3.90 15.11 -11.60
C PRO A 51 5.11 14.26 -12.00
N ILE A 52 6.23 14.49 -11.33
CA ILE A 52 7.44 13.66 -11.44
C ILE A 52 7.42 12.67 -10.28
N VAL A 53 7.53 11.38 -10.61
CA VAL A 53 7.52 10.29 -9.62
C VAL A 53 8.85 9.56 -9.66
N GLU A 54 9.58 9.63 -8.54
CA GLU A 54 10.84 8.93 -8.34
C GLU A 54 10.77 8.07 -7.08
N PRO A 55 10.93 6.73 -7.18
CA PRO A 55 11.15 5.96 -8.40
C PRO A 55 9.86 5.80 -9.24
N SER A 56 10.00 5.84 -10.57
CA SER A 56 8.85 5.69 -11.49
C SER A 56 8.30 4.25 -11.57
N LYS A 57 9.07 3.27 -11.09
CA LYS A 57 8.69 1.87 -10.99
C LYS A 57 9.08 1.30 -9.64
N VAL A 58 8.25 0.42 -9.12
CA VAL A 58 8.50 -0.34 -7.89
C VAL A 58 8.27 -1.82 -8.13
N LYS A 59 9.04 -2.65 -7.44
CA LYS A 59 8.87 -4.10 -7.43
C LYS A 59 7.96 -4.47 -6.27
N ILE A 60 6.80 -5.05 -6.58
CA ILE A 60 5.80 -5.46 -5.60
C ILE A 60 5.81 -6.98 -5.52
N THR A 61 5.79 -7.50 -4.29
CA THR A 61 5.84 -8.93 -3.98
C THR A 61 4.61 -9.33 -3.17
N GLY A 62 4.00 -10.44 -3.55
CA GLY A 62 2.80 -10.91 -2.87
C GLY A 62 2.35 -12.27 -3.38
N ALA A 63 1.21 -12.71 -2.87
CA ALA A 63 0.57 -13.90 -3.39
C ALA A 63 0.19 -13.69 -4.86
N ARG A 64 0.39 -14.70 -5.72
CA ARG A 64 0.11 -14.62 -7.16
C ARG A 64 -1.27 -14.05 -7.47
N SER A 65 -2.30 -14.51 -6.76
CA SER A 65 -3.66 -14.02 -6.94
C SER A 65 -3.86 -12.54 -6.61
N LEU A 66 -3.07 -11.98 -5.68
CA LEU A 66 -3.12 -10.56 -5.33
C LEU A 66 -2.37 -9.74 -6.36
N ILE A 67 -1.17 -10.18 -6.75
CA ILE A 67 -0.35 -9.52 -7.75
C ILE A 67 -1.08 -9.40 -9.10
N ASP A 68 -1.79 -10.45 -9.51
CA ASP A 68 -2.55 -10.44 -10.77
C ASP A 68 -3.82 -9.56 -10.71
N ARG A 69 -4.26 -9.14 -9.51
CA ARG A 69 -5.38 -8.20 -9.32
C ARG A 69 -4.95 -6.74 -9.26
N ILE A 70 -3.65 -6.47 -9.12
CA ILE A 70 -3.12 -5.10 -9.08
C ILE A 70 -3.47 -4.40 -10.38
N THR A 71 -4.19 -3.29 -10.26
CA THR A 71 -4.57 -2.45 -11.40
C THR A 71 -3.96 -1.06 -11.28
N TYR A 72 -3.90 -0.52 -10.06
CA TYR A 72 -3.34 0.81 -9.82
C TYR A 72 -2.28 0.77 -8.74
N VAL A 73 -1.20 1.51 -8.96
CA VAL A 73 -0.12 1.70 -7.99
C VAL A 73 0.06 3.20 -7.87
N LYS A 74 -0.44 3.77 -6.77
CA LYS A 74 -0.60 5.20 -6.62
C LYS A 74 0.18 5.73 -5.42
N ALA A 75 0.86 6.85 -5.61
CA ALA A 75 1.46 7.64 -4.54
C ALA A 75 0.52 8.82 -4.24
N ALA A 76 -0.24 8.71 -3.17
CA ALA A 76 -1.19 9.76 -2.77
C ALA A 76 -0.45 10.90 -2.04
N ILE A 77 -0.59 12.11 -2.58
CA ILE A 77 -0.04 13.33 -1.98
C ILE A 77 -1.15 13.98 -1.16
N GLU A 78 -1.04 13.87 0.15
CA GLU A 78 -1.94 14.51 1.10
C GLU A 78 -1.35 15.85 1.56
N GLU A 79 -1.88 16.95 1.05
CA GLU A 79 -1.51 18.30 1.50
C GLU A 79 -2.72 18.98 2.15
N LYS A 80 -2.49 19.82 3.15
CA LYS A 80 -3.56 20.59 3.79
C LYS A 80 -3.63 21.98 3.18
N GLY A 81 -4.80 22.37 2.68
CA GLY A 81 -5.04 23.69 2.10
C GLY A 81 -4.88 23.74 0.58
N GLU A 82 -4.70 24.95 0.06
CA GLU A 82 -4.58 25.22 -1.37
C GLU A 82 -3.13 25.09 -1.86
N LEU A 83 -2.94 24.44 -3.01
CA LEU A 83 -1.68 24.31 -3.71
C LEU A 83 -1.43 25.57 -4.54
N LYS A 84 -0.41 26.33 -4.15
CA LYS A 84 0.01 27.59 -4.79
C LYS A 84 1.43 27.53 -5.36
N ASP A 85 2.19 26.49 -5.02
CA ASP A 85 3.60 26.34 -5.40
C ASP A 85 3.91 24.88 -5.74
N THR A 86 5.11 24.64 -6.28
CA THR A 86 5.62 23.28 -6.50
C THR A 86 5.83 22.58 -5.17
N ILE A 87 5.16 21.45 -4.98
CA ILE A 87 5.30 20.60 -3.79
C ILE A 87 6.16 19.37 -4.11
N SER A 88 6.94 18.94 -3.12
CA SER A 88 7.67 17.67 -3.15
C SER A 88 7.42 16.93 -1.84
N ARG A 89 6.97 15.67 -1.93
CA ARG A 89 6.59 14.86 -0.78
C ARG A 89 7.03 13.41 -0.98
N THR A 90 7.57 12.83 0.09
CA THR A 90 7.78 11.39 0.18
C THR A 90 6.56 10.77 0.82
N THR A 91 5.84 9.93 0.07
CA THR A 91 4.63 9.25 0.52
C THR A 91 4.75 7.74 0.27
N GLY A 92 3.98 6.96 1.02
CA GLY A 92 3.87 5.53 0.78
C GLY A 92 3.10 5.25 -0.52
N VAL A 93 3.49 4.17 -1.21
CA VAL A 93 2.75 3.70 -2.38
C VAL A 93 1.57 2.85 -1.92
N GLN A 94 0.40 3.13 -2.49
CA GLN A 94 -0.81 2.36 -2.31
C GLN A 94 -1.04 1.47 -3.53
N VAL A 95 -1.30 0.20 -3.28
CA VAL A 95 -1.56 -0.79 -4.32
C VAL A 95 -3.04 -1.12 -4.29
N LEU A 96 -3.71 -0.92 -5.42
CA LEU A 96 -5.16 -1.01 -5.54
C LEU A 96 -5.57 -1.99 -6.63
N ASP A 97 -6.69 -2.68 -6.42
CA ASP A 97 -7.35 -3.48 -7.45
C ASP A 97 -8.26 -2.62 -8.36
N LYS A 98 -8.89 -3.26 -9.35
CA LYS A 98 -9.83 -2.63 -10.28
C LYS A 98 -11.05 -1.98 -9.61
N HIS A 99 -11.34 -2.33 -8.37
CA HIS A 99 -12.44 -1.79 -7.57
C HIS A 99 -11.95 -0.73 -6.56
N LEU A 100 -10.68 -0.31 -6.65
CA LEU A 100 -10.02 0.63 -5.75
C LEU A 100 -9.86 0.10 -4.32
N ASN A 101 -9.89 -1.22 -4.12
CA ASN A 101 -9.58 -1.81 -2.82
C ASN A 101 -8.08 -1.90 -2.62
N LYS A 102 -7.63 -1.56 -1.40
CA LYS A 102 -6.22 -1.73 -1.00
C LYS A 102 -5.87 -3.21 -0.93
N LEU A 103 -4.78 -3.58 -1.62
CA LEU A 103 -4.20 -4.92 -1.56
C LEU A 103 -3.04 -4.94 -0.56
N ASP A 104 -2.98 -6.01 0.23
CA ASP A 104 -1.90 -6.24 1.18
C ASP A 104 -0.75 -6.98 0.49
N VAL A 105 0.31 -6.24 0.17
CA VAL A 105 1.48 -6.68 -0.59
C VAL A 105 2.72 -5.95 -0.06
N THR A 106 3.92 -6.46 -0.33
CA THR A 106 5.20 -5.93 0.18
C THR A 106 6.20 -5.63 -0.92
#